data_AF-A0A7L5UH60-F1
#
_entry.id   AF-A0A7L5UH60-F1
#
_cell.length_a   1.000
_cell.length_b   1.000
_cell.length_c   1.000
_cell.angle_alpha   90.00
_cell.angle_beta   90.00
_cell.angle_gamma   90.00
#
_symmetry.space_group_name_H-M   'P 1'
#
loop_
_entity.id
_entity.type
_entity.pdbx_description
1 polymer ?
#
loop_
_entity_poly.entity_id
_entity_poly.type
_entity_poly.pdbx_seq_one_letter_code
_entity_poly.pdbx_strand_id
1 'polypeptide(L)'
;MIRVKIQKEQNKTTIIASGHAEYSVKGSDIVCASFSTLLTHTVNNCTNVAVNDENGTLTAVFTNSERIEDKTLLNAFENTVNQLVEQYGQYITVL
;
A
#
# COMPACT_ATOMS: atom_id res chain seq x y z
N MET A 1 -0.31 -0.43 -14.25
CA MET A 1 0.93 -0.49 -13.45
C MET A 1 0.65 0.19 -12.13
N ILE A 2 0.88 -0.51 -11.04
CA ILE A 2 0.68 -0.01 -9.68
C ILE A 2 1.83 0.95 -9.33
N ARG A 3 1.48 2.10 -8.77
CA ARG A 3 2.45 3.06 -8.22
C ARG A 3 2.17 3.26 -6.77
N VAL A 4 3.19 3.09 -5.93
CA VAL A 4 3.10 3.29 -4.48
C VAL A 4 4.09 4.34 -4.04
N LYS A 5 3.64 5.24 -3.17
CA LYS A 5 4.49 6.15 -2.42
C LYS A 5 4.24 5.93 -0.92
N ILE A 6 5.31 5.76 -0.15
CA ILE A 6 5.27 5.63 1.31
C ILE A 6 6.02 6.81 1.90
N GLN A 7 5.31 7.71 2.59
CA GLN A 7 5.88 8.87 3.24
C GLN A 7 5.85 8.67 4.75
N LYS A 8 7.00 8.74 5.41
CA LYS A 8 7.12 8.59 6.86
C LYS A 8 7.50 9.94 7.48
N GLU A 9 6.71 10.35 8.45
CA GLU A 9 6.91 11.53 9.29
C GLU A 9 6.81 11.10 10.77
N GLN A 10 7.13 12.00 11.70
CA GLN A 10 7.03 11.70 13.12
C GLN A 10 5.58 11.34 13.50
N ASN A 11 5.37 10.10 13.98
CA ASN A 11 4.07 9.50 14.31
C ASN A 11 3.09 9.30 13.14
N LYS A 12 3.42 9.71 11.92
CA LYS A 12 2.51 9.64 10.77
C LYS A 12 3.15 8.90 9.60
N THR A 13 2.43 7.94 9.03
CA THR A 13 2.78 7.33 7.74
C THR A 13 1.66 7.59 6.75
N THR A 14 1.99 7.98 5.52
CA THR A 14 1.03 8.16 4.43
C THR A 14 1.39 7.20 3.31
N ILE A 15 0.43 6.38 2.89
CA ILE A 15 0.53 5.49 1.73
C ILE A 15 -0.37 6.04 0.63
N ILE A 16 0.20 6.31 -0.53
CA ILE A 16 -0.53 6.75 -1.72
C ILE A 16 -0.35 5.67 -2.79
N ALA A 17 -1.45 5.12 -3.30
CA ALA A 17 -1.44 4.04 -4.27
C ALA A 17 -2.39 4.34 -5.43
N SER A 18 -1.93 4.15 -6.68
CA SER A 18 -2.76 4.26 -7.88
C SER A 18 -2.51 3.10 -8.84
N GLY A 19 -3.46 2.87 -9.75
CA GLY A 19 -3.38 1.77 -10.72
C GLY A 19 -3.52 0.37 -10.12
N HIS A 20 -4.03 0.25 -8.88
CA HIS A 20 -4.25 -1.01 -8.16
C HIS A 20 -5.66 -1.61 -8.37
N ALA A 21 -6.60 -0.81 -8.89
CA ALA A 21 -8.00 -1.19 -9.10
C ALA A 21 -8.40 -1.27 -10.60
N GLU A 22 -7.45 -1.06 -11.51
CA GLU A 22 -7.73 -1.13 -12.96
C GLU A 22 -7.56 -2.56 -13.48
N TYR A 23 -8.57 -3.02 -14.23
CA TYR A 23 -8.58 -4.29 -14.96
C TYR A 23 -7.35 -4.34 -15.88
N SER A 24 -6.52 -5.38 -15.75
CA SER A 24 -5.28 -5.43 -16.52
C SER A 24 -5.06 -6.80 -17.17
N VAL A 25 -4.05 -6.85 -18.02
CA VAL A 25 -3.71 -8.00 -18.86
C VAL A 25 -3.39 -9.22 -17.98
N LYS A 26 -3.65 -10.44 -18.49
CA LYS A 26 -3.43 -11.71 -17.79
C LYS A 26 -2.08 -11.73 -17.03
N GLY A 27 -2.12 -11.93 -15.71
CA GLY A 27 -0.95 -11.91 -14.82
C GLY A 27 -0.83 -10.62 -13.99
N SER A 28 -1.20 -9.46 -14.55
CA SER A 28 -1.27 -8.21 -13.77
C SER A 28 -2.39 -8.24 -12.74
N ASP A 29 -3.50 -8.93 -13.01
CA ASP A 29 -4.62 -9.06 -12.06
C ASP A 29 -4.20 -9.76 -10.75
N ILE A 30 -3.25 -10.69 -10.81
CA ILE A 30 -2.73 -11.37 -9.62
C ILE A 30 -1.96 -10.37 -8.75
N VAL A 31 -1.09 -9.56 -9.35
CA VAL A 31 -0.32 -8.54 -8.63
C VAL A 31 -1.25 -7.45 -8.06
N CYS A 32 -2.26 -7.02 -8.82
CA CYS A 32 -3.29 -6.09 -8.34
C CYS A 32 -4.07 -6.66 -7.15
N ALA A 33 -4.49 -7.93 -7.23
CA ALA A 33 -5.21 -8.58 -6.14
C ALA A 33 -4.34 -8.75 -4.89
N SER A 34 -3.08 -9.19 -5.04
CA SER A 34 -2.13 -9.30 -3.94
C SER A 34 -1.87 -7.96 -3.27
N PHE A 35 -1.57 -6.93 -4.06
CA PHE A 35 -1.30 -5.59 -3.55
C PHE A 35 -2.53 -4.97 -2.87
N SER A 36 -3.70 -5.05 -3.49
CA SER A 36 -4.96 -4.51 -2.93
C SER A 36 -5.32 -5.22 -1.63
N THR A 37 -5.19 -6.55 -1.59
CA THR A 37 -5.42 -7.33 -0.36
C THR A 37 -4.49 -6.87 0.75
N LEU A 38 -3.20 -6.71 0.46
CA LEU A 38 -2.21 -6.25 1.44
C LEU A 38 -2.52 -4.84 1.95
N LEU A 39 -2.86 -3.91 1.05
CA LEU A 39 -3.22 -2.53 1.38
C LEU A 39 -4.46 -2.46 2.27
N THR A 40 -5.55 -3.12 1.86
CA THR A 40 -6.80 -3.17 2.63
C THR A 40 -6.59 -3.86 3.98
N HIS A 41 -5.80 -4.95 4.03
CA HIS A 41 -5.47 -5.62 5.28
C HIS A 41 -4.74 -4.69 6.25
N THR A 42 -3.71 -3.98 5.79
CA THR A 42 -2.96 -3.03 6.65
C THR A 42 -3.84 -1.86 7.09
N VAL A 43 -4.66 -1.30 6.21
CA VAL A 43 -5.63 -0.25 6.57
C VAL A 43 -6.61 -0.71 7.65
N ASN A 44 -7.17 -1.91 7.50
CA ASN A 44 -8.22 -2.41 8.41
C ASN A 44 -7.68 -2.84 9.79
N ASN A 45 -6.40 -3.18 9.90
CA ASN A 45 -5.81 -3.69 11.13
C ASN A 45 -4.94 -2.67 11.88
N CYS A 46 -4.59 -1.55 11.25
CA CYS A 46 -3.98 -0.42 11.94
C CYS A 46 -5.03 0.45 12.63
N THR A 47 -4.62 1.19 13.66
CA THR A 47 -5.50 2.12 14.36
C THR A 47 -5.42 3.55 13.81
N ASN A 48 -6.53 4.29 13.89
CA ASN A 48 -6.59 5.71 13.52
C ASN A 48 -6.10 6.01 12.09
N VAL A 49 -6.70 5.30 11.14
CA VAL A 49 -6.41 5.39 9.71
C VAL A 49 -7.50 6.21 9.00
N ALA A 50 -7.11 7.25 8.28
CA ALA A 50 -8.00 7.97 7.37
C ALA A 50 -7.73 7.51 5.94
N VAL A 51 -8.79 7.16 5.19
CA VAL A 51 -8.68 6.68 3.81
C VAL A 51 -9.51 7.58 2.91
N ASN A 52 -8.91 8.02 1.81
CA ASN A 52 -9.59 8.68 0.71
C ASN A 52 -9.27 7.95 -0.59
N ASP A 53 -10.27 7.75 -1.45
CA ASP A 53 -10.08 7.20 -2.79
C ASP A 53 -10.73 8.15 -3.79
N GLU A 54 -9.89 8.90 -4.50
CA GLU A 54 -10.31 9.86 -5.50
C GLU A 54 -9.71 9.49 -6.84
N ASN A 55 -10.58 9.30 -7.84
CA ASN A 55 -10.18 9.04 -9.24
C ASN A 55 -9.17 7.88 -9.38
N GLY A 56 -9.33 6.80 -8.60
CA GLY A 56 -8.47 5.61 -8.66
C GLY A 56 -7.10 5.79 -7.98
N THR A 57 -6.96 6.83 -7.18
CA THR A 57 -5.81 7.03 -6.28
C THR A 57 -6.28 6.97 -4.84
N LEU A 58 -5.84 5.90 -4.15
CA LEU A 58 -6.09 5.70 -2.74
C LEU A 58 -4.98 6.39 -1.93
N THR A 59 -5.38 7.20 -0.96
CA THR A 59 -4.51 7.81 0.06
C THR A 59 -4.93 7.33 1.43
N ALA A 60 -4.05 6.61 2.12
CA ALA A 60 -4.25 6.15 3.49
C ALA A 60 -3.26 6.86 4.43
N VAL A 61 -3.78 7.51 5.46
CA VAL A 61 -3.01 8.27 6.46
C VAL A 61 -3.12 7.56 7.81
N PHE A 62 -1.99 7.06 8.31
CA PHE A 62 -1.85 6.34 9.57
C PHE A 62 -1.24 7.29 10.61
N THR A 63 -2.04 7.76 11.57
CA THR A 63 -1.62 8.78 12.55
C THR A 63 -1.06 8.21 13.86
N ASN A 64 -1.10 6.89 14.00
CA ASN A 64 -0.56 6.14 15.13
C ASN A 64 0.65 5.29 14.75
N SER A 65 1.38 5.66 13.68
CA SER A 65 2.37 4.78 13.03
C SER A 65 3.59 4.38 13.87
N GLU A 66 3.84 5.04 15.01
CA GLU A 66 4.90 4.65 15.95
C GLU A 66 4.42 3.69 17.06
N ARG A 67 3.10 3.46 17.20
CA ARG A 67 2.59 2.40 18.09
C ARG A 67 3.07 1.06 17.57
N ILE A 68 3.49 0.17 18.48
CA ILE A 68 4.18 -1.06 18.11
C ILE A 68 3.34 -1.94 17.17
N GLU A 69 2.02 -1.97 17.36
CA GLU A 69 1.10 -2.77 16.53
C GLU A 69 1.06 -2.22 15.09
N ASP A 70 0.80 -0.92 14.95
CA ASP A 70 0.70 -0.24 13.65
C ASP A 70 2.06 -0.20 12.94
N LYS A 71 3.14 0.07 13.68
CA LYS A 71 4.52 0.07 13.18
C LYS A 71 4.92 -1.28 12.61
N THR A 72 4.53 -2.37 13.28
CA THR A 72 4.81 -3.74 12.81
C THR A 72 4.09 -4.02 11.50
N LEU A 73 2.79 -3.67 11.40
CA LEU A 73 2.01 -3.86 10.18
C LEU A 73 2.50 -2.98 9.02
N LEU A 74 2.89 -1.74 9.29
CA LEU A 74 3.43 -0.82 8.28
C LEU A 74 4.80 -1.27 7.76
N ASN A 75 5.67 -1.78 8.63
CA ASN A 75 6.95 -2.36 8.22
C ASN A 75 6.73 -3.66 7.41
N ALA A 76 5.78 -4.50 7.81
CA ALA A 76 5.42 -5.70 7.07
C ALA A 76 4.85 -5.35 5.67
N PHE A 77 4.01 -4.31 5.59
CA PHE A 77 3.49 -3.78 4.34
C PHE A 77 4.63 -3.36 3.40
N GLU A 78 5.55 -2.51 3.87
CA GLU A 78 6.67 -2.00 3.07
C GLU A 78 7.60 -3.13 2.60
N ASN A 79 7.96 -4.06 3.50
CA ASN A 79 8.78 -5.22 3.15
C ASN A 79 8.12 -6.07 2.06
N THR A 80 6.82 -6.32 2.17
CA THR A 80 6.09 -7.14 1.20
C THR A 80 5.92 -6.40 -0.14
N VAL A 81 5.71 -5.07 -0.13
CA VAL A 81 5.69 -4.26 -1.35
C VAL A 81 7.05 -4.32 -2.05
N ASN A 82 8.16 -4.23 -1.32
CA ASN A 82 9.50 -4.35 -1.90
C ASN A 82 9.73 -5.73 -2.53
N GLN A 83 9.23 -6.81 -1.91
CA GLN A 83 9.26 -8.15 -2.51
C GLN A 83 8.41 -8.23 -3.80
N LEU A 84 7.23 -7.61 -3.82
CA LEU A 84 6.42 -7.53 -5.03
C LEU A 84 7.14 -6.77 -6.15
N VAL A 85 7.86 -5.69 -5.84
CA VAL A 85 8.68 -4.96 -6.82
C VAL A 85 9.84 -5.81 -7.34
N GLU A 86 10.54 -6.54 -6.46
CA GLU A 86 11.64 -7.41 -6.87
C GLU A 86 11.17 -8.52 -7.83
N GLN A 87 10.03 -9.15 -7.55
CA GLN A 87 9.51 -10.26 -8.34
C GLN A 87 8.70 -9.83 -9.55
N TYR A 88 8.00 -8.69 -9.46
CA TYR A 88 6.99 -8.26 -10.42
C TYR A 88 7.14 -6.78 -10.83
N GLY A 89 8.36 -6.24 -10.82
CA GLY A 89 8.64 -4.81 -11.08
C GLY A 89 8.11 -4.24 -12.41
N GLN A 90 7.76 -5.10 -13.37
CA GLN A 90 7.05 -4.69 -14.60
C GLN A 90 5.59 -4.23 -14.35
N TYR A 91 5.00 -4.59 -13.20
CA TYR A 91 3.61 -4.31 -12.83
C TYR A 91 3.47 -3.35 -11.65
N ILE A 92 4.49 -3.22 -10.80
CA ILE A 92 4.47 -2.38 -9.59
C ILE A 92 5.79 -1.64 -9.40
N THR A 93 5.73 -0.40 -8.93
CA THR A 93 6.90 0.40 -8.56
C THR A 93 6.65 1.21 -7.28
N VAL A 94 7.71 1.42 -6.50
CA VAL A 94 7.76 2.41 -5.41
C VAL A 94 8.35 3.71 -5.95
N LEU A 95 7.79 4.86 -5.53
CA LEU A 95 8.15 6.23 -5.95
C LEU A 95 8.92 6.99 -4.87
#